data_AF-A0A6A5Z3J3-F1
#
_entry.id   AF-A0A6A5Z3J3-F1
#
_cell.length_a   1.000
_cell.length_b   1.000
_cell.length_c   1.000
_cell.angle_alpha   90.00
_cell.angle_beta   90.00
_cell.angle_gamma   90.00
#
_symmetry.space_group_name_H-M   'P 1'
#
loop_
_entity.id
_entity.type
_entity.pdbx_description
1 polymer ?
#
loop_
_entity_poly.entity_id
_entity_poly.type
_entity_poly.pdbx_seq_one_letter_code
_entity_poly.pdbx_strand_id
1 'polypeptide(L)'
;MALTGILNHLPSPASILAPLHILAYSALLGTELYQSFIMTKIAHQALPRSAFTTLQKRIFPIYFRIQSLLLIVTAITYPSRGPLSLFQQKQDWIPWLVAGLTASLNLFIYGPRTRQIMIDRIHQETIDGRKHADLEGTTPDMLRLNRAFSGAHAMSIHLNIITIGATLWYGWRLASKLKFDST
;
A
#
# COMPACT_ATOMS: atom_id res chain seq x y z
N MET A 1 9.19 46.06 -15.43
CA MET A 1 8.11 46.42 -14.48
C MET A 1 6.81 45.65 -14.72
N ALA A 2 6.47 45.23 -15.95
CA ALA A 2 5.26 44.43 -16.22
C ALA A 2 5.37 42.92 -15.88
N LEU A 3 6.54 42.30 -16.04
CA LEU A 3 6.73 40.86 -15.77
C LEU A 3 6.56 40.50 -14.27
N THR A 4 6.94 41.40 -13.37
CA THR A 4 6.83 41.24 -11.92
C THR A 4 5.38 41.29 -11.42
N GLY A 5 4.48 41.97 -12.15
CA GLY A 5 3.04 42.01 -11.81
C GLY A 5 2.32 40.70 -12.13
N ILE A 6 2.70 40.02 -13.21
CA ILE A 6 2.11 38.73 -13.62
C ILE A 6 2.52 37.61 -12.65
N LEU A 7 3.77 37.60 -12.19
CA LEU A 7 4.29 36.63 -11.22
C LEU A 7 3.59 36.71 -9.85
N ASN A 8 3.07 37.89 -9.47
CA ASN A 8 2.38 38.10 -8.19
C ASN A 8 0.91 37.63 -8.18
N HIS A 9 0.31 37.34 -9.35
CA HIS A 9 -1.03 36.78 -9.46
C HIS A 9 -1.05 35.25 -9.62
N LEU A 10 0.12 34.63 -9.78
CA LEU A 10 0.20 33.17 -9.78
C LEU A 10 -0.05 32.66 -8.36
N PRO A 11 -0.91 31.65 -8.19
CA PRO A 11 -1.08 31.01 -6.90
C PRO A 11 0.28 30.52 -6.40
N SER A 12 0.58 30.78 -5.12
CA SER A 12 1.82 30.28 -4.52
C SER A 12 1.92 28.76 -4.71
N PRO A 13 3.13 28.19 -4.84
CA PRO A 13 3.28 26.75 -4.90
C PRO A 13 2.60 26.03 -3.73
N ALA A 14 2.58 26.66 -2.54
CA ALA A 14 1.89 26.14 -1.36
C ALA A 14 0.38 26.02 -1.54
N SER A 15 -0.28 26.98 -2.21
CA SER A 15 -1.74 26.93 -2.47
C SER A 15 -2.17 25.80 -3.41
N ILE A 16 -1.24 25.26 -4.21
CA ILE A 16 -1.49 24.10 -5.08
C ILE A 16 -1.06 22.79 -4.39
N LEU A 17 0.13 22.79 -3.78
CA LEU A 17 0.72 21.60 -3.18
C LEU A 17 -0.05 21.12 -1.94
N ALA A 18 -0.58 22.02 -1.11
CA ALA A 18 -1.29 21.62 0.10
C ALA A 18 -2.59 20.83 -0.19
N PRO A 19 -3.50 21.29 -1.08
CA PRO A 19 -4.65 20.49 -1.50
C PRO A 19 -4.26 19.15 -2.14
N LEU A 20 -3.27 19.16 -3.05
CA LEU A 20 -2.77 17.94 -3.69
C LEU A 20 -2.22 16.94 -2.68
N HIS A 21 -1.51 17.42 -1.67
CA HIS A 21 -0.97 16.61 -0.59
C HIS A 21 -2.07 15.91 0.21
N ILE A 22 -3.11 16.65 0.60
CA ILE A 22 -4.25 16.11 1.33
C ILE A 22 -4.99 15.08 0.47
N LEU A 23 -5.20 15.36 -0.82
CA LEU A 23 -5.87 14.44 -1.73
C LEU A 23 -5.06 13.16 -1.96
N ALA A 24 -3.75 13.27 -2.19
CA ALA A 24 -2.86 12.13 -2.36
C ALA A 24 -2.78 11.28 -1.08
N TYR A 25 -2.64 11.92 0.08
CA TYR A 25 -2.64 11.26 1.38
C TYR A 25 -3.98 10.55 1.66
N SER A 26 -5.10 11.20 1.38
CA SER A 26 -6.44 10.62 1.60
C SER A 26 -6.68 9.44 0.66
N ALA A 27 -6.24 9.53 -0.61
CA ALA A 27 -6.29 8.42 -1.55
C ALA A 27 -5.39 7.26 -1.12
N LEU A 28 -4.20 7.54 -0.59
CA LEU A 28 -3.29 6.52 -0.04
C LEU A 28 -3.98 5.76 1.10
N LEU A 29 -4.36 6.48 2.16
CA LEU A 29 -4.98 5.88 3.34
C LEU A 29 -6.28 5.14 2.97
N GLY A 30 -7.12 5.77 2.14
CA GLY A 30 -8.37 5.17 1.67
C GLY A 30 -8.15 3.87 0.90
N THR A 31 -7.17 3.84 -0.01
CA THR A 31 -6.80 2.63 -0.76
C THR A 31 -6.33 1.53 0.17
N GLU A 32 -5.47 1.85 1.15
CA GLU A 32 -4.94 0.86 2.08
C GLU A 32 -6.03 0.24 2.96
N LEU A 33 -6.86 1.08 3.56
CA LEU A 33 -7.94 0.64 4.46
C LEU A 33 -9.02 -0.13 3.69
N TYR A 34 -9.47 0.39 2.54
CA TYR A 34 -10.51 -0.24 1.75
C TYR A 34 -10.04 -1.59 1.20
N GLN A 35 -8.86 -1.65 0.58
CA GLN A 35 -8.38 -2.89 -0.02
C GLN A 35 -8.11 -3.97 1.04
N SER A 36 -7.47 -3.61 2.16
CA SER A 36 -7.02 -4.58 3.17
C SER A 36 -8.15 -5.11 4.03
N PHE A 37 -9.04 -4.22 4.50
CA PHE A 37 -10.03 -4.59 5.52
C PHE A 37 -11.44 -4.82 4.96
N ILE A 38 -11.79 -4.17 3.85
CA ILE A 38 -13.14 -4.23 3.28
C ILE A 38 -13.17 -5.15 2.06
N MET A 39 -12.48 -4.77 0.98
CA MET A 39 -12.54 -5.47 -0.30
C MET A 39 -12.09 -6.93 -0.15
N THR A 40 -10.90 -7.16 0.41
CA THR A 40 -10.34 -8.52 0.54
C THR A 40 -11.24 -9.43 1.38
N LYS A 41 -11.84 -8.89 2.46
CA LYS A 41 -12.75 -9.64 3.34
C LYS A 41 -14.04 -10.02 2.61
N ILE A 42 -14.69 -9.05 1.97
CA ILE A 42 -15.92 -9.27 1.20
C ILE A 42 -15.67 -10.27 0.07
N ALA A 43 -14.60 -10.10 -0.70
CA ALA A 43 -14.26 -10.99 -1.79
C ALA A 43 -13.96 -12.43 -1.32
N HIS A 44 -13.28 -12.59 -0.18
CA HIS A 44 -13.03 -13.91 0.40
C HIS A 44 -14.32 -14.62 0.84
N GLN A 45 -15.30 -13.87 1.33
CA GLN A 45 -16.59 -14.41 1.76
C GLN A 45 -17.54 -14.70 0.59
N ALA A 46 -17.52 -13.85 -0.44
CA ALA A 46 -18.48 -13.91 -1.54
C ALA A 46 -18.04 -14.82 -2.69
N LEU A 47 -16.74 -15.07 -2.86
CA LEU A 47 -16.21 -15.80 -4.03
C LEU A 47 -15.78 -17.23 -3.68
N PRO A 48 -15.98 -18.20 -4.59
CA PRO A 48 -15.27 -19.47 -4.53
C PRO A 48 -13.75 -19.26 -4.46
N ARG A 49 -13.02 -20.13 -3.74
CA ARG A 49 -11.57 -19.98 -3.49
C ARG A 49 -10.73 -19.77 -4.76
N SER A 50 -11.07 -20.45 -5.85
CA SER A 50 -10.38 -20.32 -7.14
C SER A 50 -10.59 -18.94 -7.78
N ALA A 51 -11.81 -18.42 -7.72
CA ALA A 51 -12.16 -17.07 -8.17
C ALA A 51 -11.48 -16.00 -7.30
N PHE A 52 -11.51 -16.16 -5.98
CA PHE A 52 -10.79 -15.28 -5.06
C PHE A 52 -9.28 -15.27 -5.35
N THR A 53 -8.65 -16.43 -5.50
CA THR A 53 -7.22 -16.53 -5.81
C THR A 53 -6.90 -15.87 -7.16
N THR A 54 -7.78 -16.04 -8.16
CA THR A 54 -7.63 -15.38 -9.47
C THR A 54 -7.71 -13.87 -9.37
N LEU A 55 -8.64 -13.35 -8.59
CA LEU A 55 -8.78 -11.94 -8.32
C LEU A 55 -7.55 -11.38 -7.58
N GLN A 56 -7.11 -12.04 -6.50
CA GLN A 56 -5.97 -11.62 -5.69
C GLN A 56 -4.66 -11.58 -6.50
N LYS A 57 -4.41 -12.56 -7.37
CA LYS A 57 -3.24 -12.57 -8.28
C LYS A 57 -3.16 -11.31 -9.16
N ARG A 58 -4.30 -10.70 -9.50
CA ARG A 58 -4.36 -9.45 -10.29
C ARG A 58 -4.32 -8.21 -9.41
N ILE A 59 -5.05 -8.20 -8.30
CA ILE A 59 -5.15 -7.03 -7.42
C ILE A 59 -3.84 -6.77 -6.67
N PHE A 60 -3.21 -7.79 -6.08
CA PHE A 60 -1.98 -7.61 -5.27
C PHE A 60 -0.90 -6.75 -5.94
N PRO A 61 -0.45 -7.03 -7.18
CA PRO A 61 0.58 -6.21 -7.82
C PRO A 61 0.10 -4.79 -8.13
N ILE A 62 -1.19 -4.60 -8.44
CA ILE A 62 -1.75 -3.26 -8.71
C ILE A 62 -1.81 -2.46 -7.40
N TYR A 63 -2.29 -3.08 -6.33
CA TYR A 63 -2.38 -2.47 -5.01
C TYR A 63 -1.03 -1.96 -4.52
N PHE A 64 0.02 -2.80 -4.51
CA PHE A 64 1.34 -2.37 -4.01
C PHE A 64 1.97 -1.28 -4.89
N ARG A 65 1.69 -1.26 -6.19
CA ARG A 65 2.13 -0.19 -7.10
C ARG A 65 1.41 1.12 -6.81
N ILE A 66 0.09 1.08 -6.64
CA ILE A 66 -0.71 2.26 -6.31
C ILE A 66 -0.32 2.80 -4.93
N GLN A 67 -0.18 1.95 -3.92
CA GLN A 67 0.29 2.32 -2.58
C GLN A 67 1.64 3.03 -2.66
N SER A 68 2.63 2.43 -3.34
CA SER A 68 3.96 3.03 -3.47
C SER A 68 3.94 4.34 -4.26
N LEU A 69 3.15 4.43 -5.33
CA LEU A 69 2.97 5.66 -6.10
C LEU A 69 2.36 6.77 -5.24
N LEU A 70 1.25 6.49 -4.55
CA LEU A 70 0.57 7.46 -3.71
C LEU A 70 1.43 7.89 -2.53
N LEU A 71 2.26 6.99 -1.98
CA LEU A 71 3.27 7.30 -0.98
C LEU A 71 4.28 8.32 -1.53
N ILE A 72 4.84 8.09 -2.72
CA ILE A 72 5.77 9.03 -3.37
C ILE A 72 5.09 10.37 -3.66
N VAL A 73 3.89 10.35 -4.26
CA VAL A 73 3.13 11.57 -4.59
C VAL A 73 2.85 12.39 -3.33
N THR A 74 2.50 11.75 -2.24
CA THR A 74 2.26 12.43 -0.97
C THR A 74 3.56 13.01 -0.40
N ALA A 75 4.69 12.30 -0.50
CA ALA A 75 5.99 12.82 -0.05
C ALA A 75 6.45 14.06 -0.86
N ILE A 76 6.32 14.04 -2.20
CA ILE A 76 6.76 15.15 -3.05
C ILE A 76 5.84 16.39 -2.94
N THR A 77 4.58 16.18 -2.56
CA THR A 77 3.60 17.27 -2.39
C THR A 77 3.67 17.91 -1.00
N TYR A 78 4.58 17.49 -0.13
CA TYR A 78 4.67 18.00 1.24
C TYR A 78 4.75 19.54 1.27
N PRO A 79 3.77 20.23 1.90
CA PRO A 79 3.58 21.68 1.71
C PRO A 79 4.59 22.55 2.46
N SER A 80 5.41 21.99 3.34
CA SER A 80 6.36 22.76 4.15
C SER A 80 7.67 22.91 3.39
N ARG A 81 8.00 24.11 2.87
CA ARG A 81 9.31 24.52 2.28
C ARG A 81 10.06 23.48 1.39
N GLY A 82 9.37 22.50 0.79
CA GLY A 82 9.93 21.40 -0.01
C GLY A 82 10.18 20.09 0.76
N PRO A 83 10.50 18.98 0.05
CA PRO A 83 10.64 17.63 0.62
C PRO A 83 11.75 17.50 1.68
N LEU A 84 12.76 18.36 1.65
CA LEU A 84 13.86 18.37 2.62
C LEU A 84 13.42 18.75 4.04
N SER A 85 12.29 19.43 4.18
CA SER A 85 11.74 19.78 5.50
C SER A 85 11.23 18.57 6.29
N LEU A 86 10.91 17.46 5.62
CA LEU A 86 10.52 16.21 6.27
C LEU A 86 11.65 15.66 7.15
N PHE A 87 12.91 15.95 6.82
CA PHE A 87 14.05 15.46 7.61
C PHE A 87 14.38 16.33 8.83
N GLN A 88 13.67 17.44 9.04
CA GLN A 88 13.96 18.37 10.14
C GLN A 88 13.48 17.87 11.50
N GLN A 89 12.38 17.11 11.55
CA GLN A 89 11.82 16.59 12.78
C GLN A 89 11.68 15.07 12.69
N LYS A 90 12.17 14.35 13.72
CA LYS A 90 12.13 12.88 13.75
C LYS A 90 10.72 12.32 13.59
N GLN A 91 9.73 12.99 14.14
CA GLN A 91 8.32 12.60 14.08
C GLN A 91 7.73 12.64 12.66
N ASP A 92 8.45 13.19 11.69
CA ASP A 92 7.99 13.46 10.34
C ASP A 92 8.48 12.36 9.43
N TRP A 93 9.81 12.15 9.41
CA TRP A 93 10.42 11.23 8.47
C TRP A 93 10.38 9.79 8.94
N ILE A 94 10.25 9.51 10.25
CA ILE A 94 10.14 8.14 10.76
C ILE A 94 8.94 7.39 10.15
N PRO A 95 7.69 7.89 10.21
CA PRO A 95 6.56 7.20 9.60
C PRO A 95 6.74 7.07 8.07
N TRP A 96 7.31 8.07 7.39
CA TRP A 96 7.64 7.97 5.96
C TRP A 96 8.65 6.88 5.65
N LEU A 97 9.72 6.76 6.44
CA LEU A 97 10.74 5.75 6.25
C LEU A 97 10.15 4.35 6.50
N VAL A 98 9.40 4.18 7.58
CA VAL A 98 8.76 2.90 7.91
C VAL A 98 7.78 2.49 6.82
N ALA A 99 6.89 3.40 6.39
CA ALA A 99 5.96 3.14 5.29
C ALA A 99 6.71 2.82 3.99
N GLY A 100 7.73 3.60 3.64
CA GLY A 100 8.51 3.43 2.42
C GLY A 100 9.27 2.10 2.37
N LEU A 101 9.95 1.72 3.45
CA LEU A 101 10.67 0.45 3.54
C LEU A 101 9.71 -0.74 3.45
N THR A 102 8.63 -0.73 4.24
CA THR A 102 7.66 -1.84 4.26
C THR A 102 6.88 -1.97 2.95
N ALA A 103 6.45 -0.86 2.35
CA ALA A 103 5.83 -0.85 1.03
C ALA A 103 6.79 -1.34 -0.05
N SER A 104 8.07 -0.96 -0.01
CA SER A 104 9.09 -1.42 -0.97
C SER A 104 9.36 -2.93 -0.86
N LEU A 105 9.49 -3.45 0.37
CA LEU A 105 9.61 -4.89 0.60
C LEU A 105 8.39 -5.65 0.04
N ASN A 106 7.19 -5.10 0.19
CA ASN A 106 5.99 -5.68 -0.39
C ASN A 106 5.96 -5.59 -1.92
N LEU A 107 6.31 -4.44 -2.50
CA LEU A 107 6.29 -4.23 -3.93
C LEU A 107 7.29 -5.12 -4.67
N PHE A 108 8.52 -5.25 -4.15
CA PHE A 108 9.63 -5.89 -4.87
C PHE A 108 9.92 -7.32 -4.43
N ILE A 109 9.60 -7.70 -3.18
CA ILE A 109 9.97 -9.01 -2.63
C ILE A 109 8.74 -9.86 -2.34
N TYR A 110 7.94 -9.48 -1.34
CA TYR A 110 6.90 -10.36 -0.80
C TYR A 110 5.64 -10.43 -1.67
N GLY A 111 5.24 -9.34 -2.32
CA GLY A 111 4.14 -9.33 -3.28
C GLY A 111 4.41 -10.23 -4.49
N PRO A 112 5.52 -10.03 -5.23
CA PRO A 112 5.90 -10.90 -6.35
C PRO A 112 6.08 -12.37 -5.93
N ARG A 113 6.74 -12.62 -4.79
CA ARG A 113 6.94 -13.99 -4.27
C ARG A 113 5.62 -14.68 -3.95
N THR A 114 4.71 -13.99 -3.26
CA THR A 114 3.39 -14.56 -2.91
C THR A 114 2.58 -14.85 -4.17
N ARG A 115 2.62 -13.96 -5.16
CA ARG A 115 1.98 -14.16 -6.47
C ARG A 115 2.55 -15.37 -7.21
N GLN A 116 3.87 -15.54 -7.24
CA GLN A 116 4.49 -16.68 -7.91
C GLN A 116 4.05 -17.99 -7.26
N ILE A 117 4.08 -18.07 -5.93
CA ILE A 117 3.64 -19.28 -5.23
C ILE A 117 2.14 -19.56 -5.44
N MET A 118 1.30 -18.52 -5.59
CA MET A 118 -0.10 -18.71 -6.00
C MET A 118 -0.23 -19.34 -7.39
N ILE A 119 0.66 -19.00 -8.33
CA ILE A 119 0.69 -19.58 -9.68
C ILE A 119 1.19 -21.03 -9.60
N ASP A 120 2.28 -21.27 -8.88
CA ASP A 120 2.89 -22.59 -8.74
C ASP A 120 1.92 -23.60 -8.10
N ARG A 121 1.14 -23.17 -7.09
CA ARG A 121 0.08 -24.02 -6.52
C ARG A 121 -0.97 -24.41 -7.54
N ILE A 122 -1.44 -23.47 -8.37
CA ILE A 122 -2.45 -23.77 -9.41
C ILE A 122 -1.88 -24.72 -10.47
N HIS A 123 -0.59 -24.57 -10.81
CA HIS A 123 0.08 -25.52 -11.69
C HIS A 123 0.14 -26.92 -11.07
N GLN A 124 0.51 -27.01 -9.79
CA GLN A 124 0.53 -28.28 -9.06
C GLN A 124 -0.87 -28.90 -8.94
N GLU A 125 -1.93 -28.11 -8.80
CA GLU A 125 -3.32 -28.63 -8.83
C GLU A 125 -3.64 -29.35 -10.14
N THR A 126 -3.08 -28.87 -11.26
CA THR A 126 -3.28 -29.47 -12.57
C THR A 126 -2.53 -30.80 -12.69
N ILE A 127 -1.33 -30.89 -12.10
CA ILE A 127 -0.51 -32.11 -12.06
C ILE A 127 -1.17 -33.16 -11.16
N ASP A 128 -1.60 -32.75 -9.97
CA ASP A 128 -2.15 -33.66 -8.95
C ASP A 128 -3.60 -34.06 -9.25
N GLY A 129 -4.28 -33.35 -10.15
CA GLY A 129 -5.71 -33.50 -10.42
C GLY A 129 -6.59 -33.18 -9.20
N ARG A 130 -6.06 -32.41 -8.24
CA ARG A 130 -6.65 -32.14 -6.92
C ARG A 130 -6.40 -30.69 -6.50
N LYS A 131 -7.22 -30.15 -5.61
CA LYS A 131 -7.08 -28.75 -5.18
C LYS A 131 -6.03 -28.62 -4.10
N HIS A 132 -5.35 -27.48 -4.06
CA HIS A 132 -4.32 -27.17 -3.05
C HIS A 132 -4.88 -27.05 -1.62
N ALA A 133 -6.20 -26.95 -1.48
CA ALA A 133 -6.92 -26.88 -0.22
C ALA A 133 -7.36 -28.27 0.30
N ASP A 134 -7.20 -29.33 -0.50
CA ASP A 134 -7.61 -30.68 -0.12
C ASP A 134 -6.56 -31.26 0.84
N LEU A 135 -6.95 -31.47 2.10
CA LEU A 135 -6.07 -31.98 3.16
C LEU A 135 -5.78 -33.48 3.03
N GLU A 136 -6.66 -34.21 2.35
CA GLU A 136 -6.55 -35.64 2.17
C GLU A 136 -5.80 -35.97 0.87
N GLY A 137 -4.67 -36.66 1.01
CA GLY A 137 -3.82 -37.02 -0.14
C GLY A 137 -3.03 -35.84 -0.73
N THR A 138 -2.73 -34.80 0.08
CA THR A 138 -1.83 -33.72 -0.35
C THR A 138 -0.45 -34.28 -0.70
N THR A 139 0.02 -34.00 -1.92
CA THR A 139 1.36 -34.40 -2.35
C THR A 139 2.46 -33.66 -1.57
N PRO A 140 3.66 -34.24 -1.41
CA PRO A 140 4.78 -33.56 -0.74
C PRO A 140 5.12 -32.19 -1.37
N ASP A 141 4.98 -32.08 -2.70
CA ASP A 141 5.20 -30.82 -3.43
C ASP A 141 4.13 -29.78 -3.11
N MET A 142 2.85 -30.16 -3.10
CA MET A 142 1.77 -29.25 -2.71
C MET A 142 1.93 -28.79 -1.25
N LEU A 143 2.34 -29.68 -0.34
CA LEU A 143 2.60 -29.33 1.06
C LEU A 143 3.73 -28.29 1.18
N ARG A 144 4.82 -28.45 0.42
CA ARG A 144 5.92 -27.49 0.36
C ARG A 144 5.44 -26.13 -0.15
N LEU A 145 4.65 -26.10 -1.21
CA LEU A 145 4.08 -24.86 -1.76
C LEU A 145 3.12 -24.18 -0.79
N ASN A 146 2.28 -24.93 -0.08
CA ASN A 146 1.38 -24.38 0.93
C ASN A 146 2.11 -23.75 2.11
N ARG A 147 3.20 -24.39 2.60
CA ARG A 147 4.06 -23.80 3.64
C ARG A 147 4.74 -22.52 3.15
N ALA A 148 5.30 -22.55 1.94
CA ALA A 148 5.94 -21.38 1.33
C ALA A 148 4.95 -20.23 1.14
N PHE A 149 3.72 -20.53 0.69
CA PHE A 149 2.65 -19.55 0.54
C PHE A 149 2.30 -18.92 1.89
N SER A 150 2.05 -19.73 2.92
CA SER A 150 1.68 -19.24 4.24
C SER A 150 2.71 -18.25 4.77
N GLY A 151 4.01 -18.60 4.69
CA GLY A 151 5.09 -17.70 5.12
C GLY A 151 5.17 -16.41 4.31
N ALA A 152 5.17 -16.50 2.97
CA ALA A 152 5.29 -15.31 2.11
C ALA A 152 4.07 -14.39 2.24
N HIS A 153 2.86 -14.96 2.29
CA HIS A 153 1.62 -14.22 2.44
C HIS A 153 1.51 -13.55 3.79
N ALA A 154 1.85 -14.27 4.88
CA ALA A 154 1.87 -13.71 6.22
C ALA A 154 2.83 -12.51 6.29
N MET A 155 4.07 -12.64 5.80
CA MET A 155 5.01 -11.52 5.77
C MET A 155 4.46 -10.32 4.99
N SER A 156 3.81 -10.57 3.84
CA SER A 156 3.21 -9.50 3.05
C SER A 156 2.11 -8.74 3.80
N ILE A 157 1.24 -9.46 4.50
CA ILE A 157 0.18 -8.88 5.35
C ILE A 157 0.79 -8.04 6.47
N HIS A 158 1.79 -8.56 7.18
CA HIS A 158 2.40 -7.84 8.32
C HIS A 158 3.07 -6.55 7.87
N LEU A 159 3.87 -6.61 6.80
CA LEU A 159 4.47 -5.43 6.21
C LEU A 159 3.41 -4.39 5.83
N ASN A 160 2.28 -4.83 5.26
CA ASN A 160 1.22 -3.93 4.87
C ASN A 160 0.51 -3.28 6.06
N ILE A 161 0.28 -4.03 7.15
CA ILE A 161 -0.28 -3.47 8.39
C ILE A 161 0.69 -2.44 9.01
N ILE A 162 2.00 -2.71 8.96
CA ILE A 162 3.01 -1.74 9.41
C ILE A 162 2.97 -0.48 8.54
N THR A 163 2.84 -0.62 7.21
CA THR A 163 2.67 0.53 6.31
C THR A 163 1.44 1.35 6.70
N ILE A 164 0.28 0.70 6.89
CA ILE A 164 -0.97 1.37 7.31
C ILE A 164 -0.78 2.10 8.64
N GLY A 165 -0.15 1.46 9.63
CA GLY A 165 0.11 2.07 10.93
C GLY A 165 0.99 3.33 10.81
N ALA A 166 2.00 3.28 9.95
CA ALA A 166 2.86 4.42 9.67
C ALA A 166 2.11 5.54 8.91
N THR A 167 1.27 5.20 7.93
CA THR A 167 0.40 6.16 7.23
C THR A 167 -0.57 6.85 8.19
N LEU A 168 -1.19 6.09 9.11
CA LEU A 168 -2.09 6.64 10.15
C LEU A 168 -1.35 7.56 11.11
N TRP A 169 -0.14 7.18 11.55
CA TRP A 169 0.69 8.04 12.39
C TRP A 169 1.01 9.35 11.66
N TYR A 170 1.42 9.28 10.40
CA TYR A 170 1.64 10.47 9.58
C TYR A 170 0.38 11.34 9.49
N GLY A 171 -0.79 10.73 9.28
CA GLY A 171 -2.08 11.39 9.27
C GLY A 171 -2.41 12.16 10.53
N TRP A 172 -2.24 11.53 11.69
CA TRP A 172 -2.45 12.15 12.99
C TRP A 172 -1.58 13.41 13.15
N ARG A 173 -0.33 13.31 12.70
CA ARG A 173 0.65 14.39 12.73
C ARG A 173 0.35 15.50 11.71
N LEU A 174 -0.22 15.17 10.57
CA LEU A 174 -0.71 16.14 9.60
C LEU A 174 -1.91 16.91 10.18
N ALA A 175 -2.85 16.20 10.81
CA ALA A 175 -4.03 16.79 11.43
C ALA A 175 -3.68 17.72 12.61
N SER A 176 -2.67 17.39 13.42
CA SER A 176 -2.26 18.25 14.55
C SER A 176 -1.66 19.60 14.13
N LYS A 177 -1.31 19.77 12.84
CA LYS A 177 -0.81 21.02 12.27
C LYS A 177 -1.91 21.88 11.64
N LEU A 178 -3.15 21.38 11.55
CA LEU A 178 -4.26 22.14 11.02
C LEU A 178 -4.61 23.25 12.01
N LYS A 179 -4.71 24.48 11.50
CA LYS A 179 -5.25 25.62 12.24
C LYS A 179 -6.74 25.66 11.97
N PHE A 180 -7.53 25.38 12.99
CA PHE A 180 -8.96 25.63 12.96
C PHE A 180 -9.20 27.05 13.44
N ASP A 181 -10.05 27.80 12.75
CA ASP A 181 -10.49 29.11 13.23
C ASP A 181 -11.33 28.85 14.50
N SER A 182 -10.71 29.05 15.66
CA SER A 182 -11.41 29.05 16.94
C SER A 182 -12.17 30.36 17.05
N THR A 183 -13.48 30.32 16.84
CA THR A 183 -14.43 31.35 17.31
C THR A 183 -14.31 31.57 18.81
#